data_AF-A0A1Q7ZTD1-F1
#
_entry.id   AF-A0A1Q7ZTD1-F1
#
_cell.length_a   1.000
_cell.length_b   1.000
_cell.length_c   1.000
_cell.angle_alpha   90.00
_cell.angle_beta   90.00
_cell.angle_gamma   90.00
#
_symmetry.space_group_name_H-M   'P 1'
#
loop_
_entity.id
_entity.type
_entity.pdbx_description
1 polymer ?
#
loop_
_entity_poly.entity_id
_entity_poly.type
_entity_poly.pdbx_seq_one_letter_code
_entity_poly.pdbx_strand_id
1 'polypeptide(L)'
;MRKREIVIPRRTRQVWLEAMLKIWAQQEDAQVRRMGRLVRSYKTEGENMHWHLTGLKKGMGTVEVTYAPSLGTLAILVHDNRRGFWAGQAYRRLAREIMQRTRESRRLGFLRSESRKP
;
A
#
# COMPACT_ATOMS: atom_id res chain seq x y z
N MET A 1 -4.15 0.60 17.44
CA MET A 1 -3.60 0.82 16.08
C MET A 1 -2.65 -0.33 15.74
N ARG A 2 -2.80 -0.98 14.58
CA ARG A 2 -1.89 -2.05 14.12
C ARG A 2 -1.06 -1.56 12.96
N LYS A 3 0.26 -1.82 13.00
CA LYS A 3 1.23 -1.44 11.96
C LYS A 3 1.90 -2.67 11.41
N ARG A 4 2.10 -2.73 10.09
CA ARG A 4 2.96 -3.71 9.43
C ARG A 4 3.86 -3.00 8.44
N GLU A 5 5.15 -3.30 8.50
CA GLU A 5 6.12 -2.84 7.54
C GLU A 5 6.42 -3.94 6.53
N ILE A 6 6.51 -3.57 5.26
CA ILE A 6 6.78 -4.45 4.14
C ILE A 6 7.92 -3.84 3.35
N VAL A 7 8.95 -4.64 3.07
CA VAL A 7 10.05 -4.21 2.21
C VAL A 7 9.64 -4.44 0.75
N ILE A 8 9.60 -3.36 -0.03
CA ILE A 8 9.31 -3.39 -1.46
C ILE A 8 10.51 -2.81 -2.26
N PRO A 9 10.69 -3.17 -3.54
CA PRO A 9 11.76 -2.62 -4.37
C PRO A 9 11.77 -1.09 -4.35
N ARG A 10 12.94 -0.49 -4.13
CA ARG A 10 13.13 0.98 -4.15
C ARG A 10 12.64 1.64 -5.44
N ARG A 11 12.61 0.89 -6.55
CA ARG A 11 12.17 1.38 -7.87
C ARG A 11 10.69 1.16 -8.16
N THR A 12 9.89 0.71 -7.19
CA THR A 12 8.44 0.61 -7.37
C THR A 12 7.88 1.99 -7.69
N ARG A 13 7.30 2.14 -8.88
CA ARG A 13 6.74 3.42 -9.34
C ARG A 13 5.47 3.74 -8.55
N GLN A 14 5.31 5.01 -8.18
CA GLN A 14 4.10 5.50 -7.52
C GLN A 14 2.82 5.06 -8.23
N VAL A 15 2.76 5.27 -9.55
CA VAL A 15 1.58 5.00 -10.38
C VAL A 15 1.16 3.53 -10.28
N TRP A 16 2.13 2.63 -10.23
CA TRP A 16 1.87 1.19 -10.09
C TRP A 16 1.27 0.88 -8.73
N LEU A 17 1.85 1.44 -7.66
CA LEU A 17 1.36 1.22 -6.30
C LEU A 17 -0.05 1.79 -6.13
N GLU A 18 -0.30 3.00 -6.62
CA GLU A 18 -1.61 3.64 -6.57
C GLU A 18 -2.67 2.87 -7.36
N ALA A 19 -2.35 2.37 -8.56
CA ALA A 19 -3.26 1.55 -9.35
C ALA A 19 -3.62 0.26 -8.61
N MET A 20 -2.64 -0.41 -8.01
CA MET A 20 -2.87 -1.61 -7.21
C MET A 20 -3.76 -1.31 -5.99
N LEU A 21 -3.52 -0.20 -5.28
CA LEU A 21 -4.38 0.22 -4.16
C LEU A 21 -5.83 0.48 -4.61
N LYS A 22 -6.02 1.10 -5.77
CA LYS A 22 -7.36 1.36 -6.34
C LYS A 22 -8.11 0.07 -6.66
N ILE A 23 -7.44 -0.89 -7.31
CA ILE A 23 -8.02 -2.21 -7.62
C ILE A 23 -8.42 -2.92 -6.33
N TRP A 24 -7.51 -2.96 -5.35
CA TRP A 24 -7.77 -3.62 -4.07
C TRP A 24 -8.94 -2.95 -3.33
N ALA A 25 -8.98 -1.62 -3.29
CA ALA A 25 -10.05 -0.90 -2.61
C ALA A 25 -11.41 -1.17 -3.25
N GLN A 26 -11.47 -1.20 -4.60
CA GLN A 26 -12.69 -1.52 -5.32
C GLN A 26 -13.22 -2.93 -4.98
N GLN A 27 -12.32 -3.92 -4.86
CA GLN A 27 -12.69 -5.30 -4.50
C GLN A 27 -13.21 -5.43 -3.07
N GLU A 28 -12.82 -4.50 -2.20
CA GLU A 28 -13.09 -4.55 -0.77
C GLU A 28 -14.12 -3.46 -0.35
N ASP A 29 -14.93 -2.95 -1.28
CA ASP A 29 -15.93 -1.88 -1.05
C ASP A 29 -15.32 -0.66 -0.33
N ALA A 30 -14.14 -0.23 -0.75
CA ALA A 30 -13.39 0.88 -0.18
C ALA A 30 -13.02 1.91 -1.26
N GLN A 31 -12.72 3.13 -0.82
CA GLN A 31 -12.22 4.20 -1.67
C GLN A 31 -10.77 4.54 -1.31
N VAL A 32 -9.96 4.83 -2.33
CA VAL A 32 -8.59 5.33 -2.15
C VAL A 32 -8.58 6.83 -2.29
N ARG A 33 -8.03 7.52 -1.28
CA ARG A 33 -7.74 8.95 -1.36
C ARG A 33 -6.25 9.18 -1.14
N ARG A 34 -5.60 9.83 -2.10
CA ARG A 34 -4.24 10.36 -1.91
C ARG A 34 -4.33 11.56 -0.99
N MET A 35 -3.60 11.55 0.12
CA MET A 35 -3.76 12.55 1.17
C MET A 35 -2.80 13.74 1.05
N GLY A 36 -1.88 13.73 0.08
CA GLY A 36 -0.88 14.78 -0.06
C GLY A 36 0.02 14.91 1.18
N ARG A 37 0.64 16.09 1.36
CA ARG A 37 1.44 16.42 2.55
C ARG A 37 0.51 16.52 3.75
N LEU A 38 0.62 15.61 4.72
CA LEU A 38 -0.18 15.65 5.93
C LEU A 38 0.20 16.89 6.76
N VAL A 39 -0.78 17.73 7.11
CA VAL A 39 -0.65 18.96 7.93
C VAL A 39 -0.43 18.65 9.42
N ARG A 40 -0.06 17.42 9.79
CA ARG A 40 0.33 17.05 11.16
C ARG A 40 1.61 16.24 11.14
N SER A 41 2.41 16.43 12.18
CA SER A 41 3.81 16.05 12.42
C SER A 41 4.15 14.55 12.35
N TYR A 42 3.39 13.74 11.61
CA TYR A 42 3.75 12.37 11.25
C TYR A 42 4.23 12.29 9.79
N LYS A 43 5.53 12.51 9.61
CA LYS A 43 6.40 11.83 8.63
C LYS A 43 5.97 11.78 7.15
N THR A 44 5.43 12.85 6.57
CA THR A 44 5.50 13.06 5.11
C THR A 44 6.37 14.29 4.81
N GLU A 45 7.66 14.16 5.06
CA GLU A 45 8.69 15.03 4.46
C GLU A 45 9.33 14.25 3.31
N GLY A 46 9.39 14.85 2.11
CA GLY A 46 10.09 14.29 0.94
C GLY A 46 9.30 13.31 0.06
N GLU A 47 10.04 12.40 -0.59
CA GLU A 47 9.65 11.36 -1.57
C GLU A 47 8.51 10.41 -1.13
N ASN A 48 8.07 10.51 0.12
CA ASN A 48 7.14 9.61 0.75
C ASN A 48 5.71 9.83 0.24
N MET A 49 5.05 8.75 -0.14
CA MET A 49 3.70 8.76 -0.69
C MET A 49 2.72 8.21 0.34
N HIS A 50 1.55 8.84 0.47
CA HIS A 50 0.57 8.47 1.49
C HIS A 50 -0.87 8.42 0.95
N TRP A 51 -1.56 7.33 1.24
CA TRP A 51 -2.94 7.07 0.84
C TRP A 51 -3.78 6.59 2.01
N HIS A 52 -5.04 7.01 2.04
CA HIS A 52 -6.07 6.45 2.89
C HIS A 52 -6.99 5.56 2.05
N LEU A 53 -7.25 4.36 2.55
CA LEU A 53 -8.24 3.43 2.03
C LEU A 53 -9.37 3.34 3.05
N THR A 54 -10.50 3.97 2.74
CA THR A 54 -11.64 4.06 3.66
C THR A 54 -12.76 3.17 3.16
N GLY A 55 -13.24 2.25 3.99
CA GLY A 55 -14.39 1.43 3.65
C GLY A 55 -15.66 2.27 3.48
N LEU A 56 -16.50 1.90 2.52
CA LEU A 56 -17.71 2.63 2.17
C LEU A 56 -18.88 2.36 3.14
N LYS A 57 -18.82 1.26 3.91
CA LYS A 57 -19.85 0.89 4.90
C LYS A 57 -19.43 1.29 6.31
N LYS A 58 -20.41 1.65 7.13
CA LYS A 58 -20.22 2.00 8.55
C LYS A 58 -19.54 0.84 9.28
N GLY A 59 -18.48 1.14 10.04
CA GLY A 59 -17.74 0.14 10.83
C GLY A 59 -16.62 -0.59 10.09
N MET A 60 -16.37 -0.28 8.81
CA MET A 60 -15.21 -0.82 8.09
C MET A 60 -13.90 -0.18 8.57
N GLY A 61 -13.84 1.15 8.70
CA GLY A 61 -12.64 1.88 9.17
C GLY A 61 -11.72 2.33 8.04
N THR A 62 -10.47 2.65 8.37
CA THR A 62 -9.49 3.20 7.43
C THR A 62 -8.15 2.47 7.52
N VAL A 63 -7.63 2.04 6.37
CA VAL A 63 -6.27 1.56 6.20
C VAL A 63 -5.44 2.69 5.60
N GLU A 64 -4.35 3.02 6.27
CA GLU A 64 -3.37 4.00 5.82
C GLU A 64 -2.18 3.29 5.20
N VAL A 65 -1.74 3.75 4.03
CA VAL A 65 -0.59 3.19 3.34
C VAL A 65 0.41 4.31 3.11
N THR A 66 1.62 4.12 3.60
CA THR A 66 2.75 5.04 3.42
C THR A 66 3.88 4.30 2.72
N TYR A 67 4.43 4.87 1.66
CA TYR A 67 5.58 4.32 0.96
C TYR A 67 6.73 5.32 0.96
N ALA A 68 7.91 4.87 1.41
CA ALA A 68 9.17 5.60 1.38
C ALA A 68 10.12 4.94 0.36
N PRO A 69 10.27 5.47 -0.86
CA PRO A 69 10.95 4.76 -1.93
C PRO A 69 12.48 4.68 -1.76
N SER A 70 13.12 5.74 -1.29
CA SER A 70 14.53 5.76 -0.85
C SER A 70 14.85 4.67 0.17
N LEU A 71 13.91 4.37 1.06
CA LEU A 71 14.03 3.32 2.06
C LEU A 71 13.54 1.95 1.57
N GLY A 72 12.88 1.88 0.41
CA GLY A 72 12.23 0.66 -0.09
C GLY A 72 11.22 0.10 0.90
N THR A 73 10.59 0.96 1.70
CA THR A 73 9.74 0.55 2.81
C THR A 73 8.32 1.02 2.59
N LEU A 74 7.37 0.09 2.60
CA LEU A 74 5.95 0.35 2.59
C LEU A 74 5.39 0.00 3.96
N ALA A 75 4.91 1.01 4.67
CA ALA A 75 4.20 0.85 5.93
C ALA A 75 2.69 0.83 5.67
N ILE A 76 2.02 -0.20 6.17
CA ILE A 76 0.56 -0.28 6.22
C ILE A 76 0.15 -0.11 7.67
N LEU A 77 -0.65 0.92 7.91
CA LEU A 77 -1.19 1.28 9.20
C LEU A 77 -2.69 1.05 9.16
N VAL A 78 -3.26 0.59 10.25
CA VAL A 78 -4.69 0.34 10.37
C VAL A 78 -5.24 1.19 11.49
N HIS A 79 -6.14 2.09 11.14
CA HIS A 79 -6.89 2.89 12.09
C HIS A 79 -8.25 2.26 12.31
N ASP A 80 -8.49 1.91 13.56
CA ASP A 80 -9.78 1.41 13.99
C ASP A 80 -10.63 2.62 14.39
N ASN A 81 -11.51 3.06 13.48
CA ASN A 81 -12.40 4.18 13.77
C ASN A 81 -13.60 3.76 14.63
N ARG A 82 -13.88 2.44 14.78
CA ARG A 82 -14.79 1.80 15.76
C ARG A 82 -14.60 0.28 15.71
N ARG A 83 -14.21 -0.39 16.83
CA ARG A 83 -14.00 -1.87 17.03
C ARG A 83 -14.41 -2.76 15.84
N GLY A 84 -13.75 -2.57 14.70
CA GLY A 84 -14.25 -3.04 13.41
C GLY A 84 -13.31 -4.10 12.88
N PHE A 85 -13.77 -5.35 12.85
CA PHE A 85 -12.95 -6.50 12.47
C PHE A 85 -12.41 -6.40 11.02
N TRP A 86 -13.11 -5.65 10.16
CA TRP A 86 -12.81 -5.52 8.75
C TRP A 86 -11.44 -4.89 8.49
N ALA A 87 -11.10 -3.74 9.08
CA ALA A 87 -9.80 -3.10 8.84
C ALA A 87 -8.63 -4.02 9.27
N GLY A 88 -8.88 -4.81 10.32
CA GLY A 88 -8.02 -5.89 10.81
C GLY A 88 -7.83 -7.06 9.82
N GLN A 89 -8.81 -7.40 9.01
CA GLN A 89 -8.69 -8.46 8.00
C GLN A 89 -8.17 -7.92 6.67
N ALA A 90 -8.68 -6.76 6.27
CA ALA A 90 -8.26 -5.99 5.11
C ALA A 90 -6.73 -5.79 5.09
N TYR A 91 -6.11 -5.37 6.19
CA TYR A 91 -4.65 -5.16 6.21
C TYR A 91 -3.86 -6.44 5.94
N ARG A 92 -4.32 -7.59 6.42
CA ARG A 92 -3.62 -8.87 6.23
C ARG A 92 -3.72 -9.32 4.78
N ARG A 93 -4.83 -9.05 4.12
CA ARG A 93 -5.04 -9.33 2.69
C ARG A 93 -4.20 -8.38 1.84
N LEU A 94 -4.34 -7.07 2.07
CA LEU A 94 -3.58 -6.04 1.36
C LEU A 94 -2.06 -6.26 1.46
N ALA A 95 -1.56 -6.56 2.66
CA ALA A 95 -0.13 -6.86 2.85
C ALA A 95 0.33 -8.07 2.03
N ARG A 96 -0.49 -9.13 1.97
CA ARG A 96 -0.17 -10.34 1.19
C ARG A 96 -0.16 -10.06 -0.31
N GLU A 97 -1.15 -9.34 -0.81
CA GLU A 97 -1.24 -8.97 -2.23
C GLU A 97 -0.08 -8.07 -2.67
N ILE A 98 0.29 -7.09 -1.86
CA ILE A 98 1.47 -6.24 -2.11
C ILE A 98 2.73 -7.09 -2.22
N MET A 99 2.96 -8.01 -1.28
CA MET A 99 4.12 -8.90 -1.32
C MET A 99 4.10 -9.82 -2.55
N GLN A 100 2.95 -10.37 -2.89
CA GLN A 100 2.79 -11.27 -4.04
C GLN A 100 3.08 -10.54 -5.36
N ARG A 101 2.38 -9.43 -5.62
CA ARG A 101 2.56 -8.64 -6.85
C ARG A 101 3.98 -8.07 -6.98
N THR A 102 4.60 -7.76 -5.85
CA THR A 102 6.01 -7.34 -5.80
C THR A 102 6.96 -8.48 -6.23
N ARG A 103 6.72 -9.71 -5.76
CA ARG A 103 7.51 -10.89 -6.16
C ARG A 103 7.32 -11.22 -7.64
N GLU A 104 6.08 -11.18 -8.12
CA GLU A 104 5.75 -11.39 -9.54
C GLU A 104 6.43 -10.35 -10.43
N SER A 105 6.41 -9.07 -10.03
CA SER A 105 7.10 -8.00 -10.77
C SER A 105 8.62 -8.20 -10.82
N ARG A 106 9.24 -8.70 -9.73
CA ARG A 106 10.67 -9.08 -9.73
C ARG A 106 10.94 -10.24 -10.68
N ARG A 107 10.10 -11.28 -10.66
CA ARG A 107 10.24 -12.44 -11.55
C ARG A 107 10.13 -12.04 -13.03
N LEU A 108 9.16 -11.20 -13.37
CA LEU A 108 9.01 -10.68 -14.74
C LEU A 108 10.17 -9.78 -15.16
N GLY A 109 10.70 -8.96 -14.25
CA GLY A 109 11.88 -8.14 -14.50
C GLY A 109 13.14 -9.01 -14.75
N PHE A 110 13.29 -10.09 -13.99
CA PHE A 110 14.37 -11.06 -14.16
C PHE A 110 14.29 -11.78 -15.51
N LEU A 111 13.11 -12.32 -15.85
CA LEU A 111 12.88 -12.98 -17.14
C LEU A 111 13.18 -12.05 -18.33
N ARG A 112 12.74 -10.78 -18.26
CA ARG A 112 13.04 -9.77 -19.30
C ARG A 112 14.53 -9.41 -19.41
N SER A 113 15.31 -9.56 -18.33
CA SER A 113 16.75 -9.34 -18.35
C SER A 113 17.52 -10.55 -18.88
N GLU A 114 17.02 -11.77 -18.68
CA GLU A 114 17.60 -12.98 -19.27
C GLU A 114 17.35 -13.04 -20.78
N SER A 115 16.15 -12.68 -21.24
CA SER A 115 15.83 -12.61 -22.68
C SER A 115 16.55 -11.48 -23.45
N ARG A 116 17.34 -10.64 -22.76
CA ARG A 116 18.12 -9.54 -23.35
C ARG A 116 19.64 -9.80 -23.34
N LYS A 117 20.09 -10.96 -22.87
CA LYS A 117 21.47 -11.38 -23.10
C LYS A 117 21.57 -11.94 -24.52
N PRO A 118 22.46 -11.40 -25.37
CA PRO A 118 22.66 -11.86 -26.75
C PRO A 118 23.21 -13.28 -26.80
#